data_AF-A0A3Q8DJD1-F1
#
_entry.id   AF-A0A3Q8DJD1-F1
#
_cell.length_a   1.000
_cell.length_b   1.000
_cell.length_c   1.000
_cell.angle_alpha   90.00
_cell.angle_beta   90.00
_cell.angle_gamma   90.00
#
_symmetry.space_group_name_H-M   'P 1'
#
loop_
_entity.id
_entity.type
_entity.pdbx_description
1 polymer ?
#
loop_
_entity_poly.entity_id
_entity_poly.type
_entity_poly.pdbx_seq_one_letter_code
_entity_poly.pdbx_strand_id
1 'polypeptide(L)'
;MGKILENNRKNALSAIRDLLAKEVYKLAVIKQFPEEFTRIIEIYADISRTFQFLSDYTDSETLNRFKEEIFDCVVVRPPMAALKTRMQNGVDYLKRSIEEPDDKLSTQLKKGVNGIFNNYKTFQSSIPYRYPPALLIHWHDYISLYRELQRWEEKSGFDRVWDDFFDGGYITQITSPVSVTDHIRSYDSYLPISFHYATEQVDIPENAYYRHAVPFSPDISKAEMEEVMMMQFQDNYSPQRHVEIKNELNFSIRLNPDMTQAHVDEIVEHVRYQLSRGHNANLEAEKQLACDQSTFMRISSASKLNEPDFADLRLLQSARLIKIDNLAQGIKYVYGLALLQEAYLEWHQEKSCELSWYRWKRRTGQRLEILAEKVAEKIETAVLRNNRDKKYRHDIRLPTASMIKNSYDEVSVEIQKHIDQFQFGRLQMQKRLNPVQMRKLMDTPEILLSQLHEEDSDIARQRIAELTRKGKTASIRRRENGSFVIVWF
;
A
#
# COMPACT_ATOMS: atom_id res chain seq x y z
N MET A 1 8.97 27.16 -14.65
CA MET A 1 9.29 26.86 -13.23
C MET A 1 8.02 26.72 -12.38
N GLY A 2 7.04 27.63 -12.45
CA GLY A 2 5.78 27.52 -11.68
C GLY A 2 4.99 26.22 -11.86
N LYS A 3 4.82 25.74 -13.10
CA LYS A 3 4.11 24.47 -13.41
C LYS A 3 4.78 23.23 -12.80
N ILE A 4 6.11 23.22 -12.71
CA ILE A 4 6.88 22.11 -12.11
C ILE A 4 6.68 22.09 -10.58
N LEU A 5 6.71 23.26 -9.94
CA LEU A 5 6.46 23.40 -8.51
C LEU A 5 5.03 23.01 -8.14
N GLU A 6 4.07 23.38 -8.97
CA GLU A 6 2.66 23.01 -8.80
C GLU A 6 2.45 21.49 -8.94
N ASN A 7 3.03 20.87 -9.97
CA ASN A 7 3.01 19.40 -10.13
C ASN A 7 3.68 18.68 -8.96
N ASN A 8 4.83 19.17 -8.46
CA ASN A 8 5.52 18.58 -7.32
C ASN A 8 4.68 18.66 -6.04
N ARG A 9 3.98 19.78 -5.81
CA ARG A 9 3.05 19.92 -4.67
C ARG A 9 1.85 18.99 -4.79
N LYS A 10 1.29 18.82 -6.01
CA LYS A 10 0.21 17.87 -6.27
C LYS A 10 0.64 16.41 -6.01
N ASN A 11 1.83 16.04 -6.49
CA ASN A 11 2.43 14.73 -6.26
C ASN A 11 2.69 14.45 -4.76
N ALA A 12 3.23 15.44 -4.04
CA ALA A 12 3.43 15.39 -2.59
C ALA A 12 2.12 15.07 -1.86
N LEU A 13 1.10 15.86 -2.14
CA LEU A 13 -0.19 15.76 -1.50
C LEU A 13 -0.85 14.41 -1.79
N SER A 14 -0.72 13.91 -3.02
CA SER A 14 -1.20 12.59 -3.39
C SER A 14 -0.48 11.47 -2.64
N ALA A 15 0.85 11.55 -2.48
CA ALA A 15 1.62 10.53 -1.75
C ALA A 15 1.25 10.50 -0.26
N ILE A 16 1.03 11.67 0.33
CA ILE A 16 0.63 11.80 1.74
C ILE A 16 -0.77 11.27 1.96
N ARG A 17 -1.71 11.58 1.06
CA ARG A 17 -3.06 11.02 1.07
C ARG A 17 -3.01 9.49 1.06
N ASP A 18 -2.26 8.92 0.14
CA ASP A 18 -2.11 7.48 0.00
C ASP A 18 -1.51 6.83 1.25
N LEU A 19 -0.41 7.38 1.77
CA LEU A 19 0.23 6.93 3.00
C LEU A 19 -0.75 6.96 4.19
N LEU A 20 -1.39 8.09 4.44
CA LEU A 20 -2.30 8.24 5.58
C LEU A 20 -3.51 7.30 5.47
N ALA A 21 -4.02 7.10 4.26
CA ALA A 21 -5.14 6.19 4.04
C ALA A 21 -4.76 4.72 4.28
N LYS A 22 -3.53 4.32 3.91
CA LYS A 22 -2.96 3.00 4.25
C LYS A 22 -2.78 2.80 5.74
N GLU A 23 -2.25 3.80 6.45
CA GLU A 23 -2.04 3.73 7.90
C GLU A 23 -3.37 3.62 8.65
N VAL A 24 -4.38 4.39 8.26
CA VAL A 24 -5.73 4.29 8.82
C VAL A 24 -6.35 2.92 8.56
N TYR A 25 -6.22 2.39 7.34
CA TYR A 25 -6.69 1.04 7.02
C TYR A 25 -5.99 -0.03 7.87
N LYS A 26 -4.65 0.05 7.99
CA LYS A 26 -3.84 -0.88 8.80
C LYS A 26 -4.32 -0.88 10.25
N LEU A 27 -4.52 0.30 10.84
CA LEU A 27 -5.04 0.43 12.20
C LEU A 27 -6.45 -0.15 12.35
N ALA A 28 -7.32 0.01 11.34
CA ALA A 28 -8.63 -0.60 11.33
C ALA A 28 -8.57 -2.14 11.28
N VAL A 29 -7.67 -2.71 10.47
CA VAL A 29 -7.44 -4.15 10.39
C VAL A 29 -6.97 -4.69 11.74
N ILE A 30 -5.96 -4.05 12.34
CA ILE A 30 -5.43 -4.44 13.65
C ILE A 30 -6.52 -4.45 14.72
N LYS A 31 -7.40 -3.44 14.69
CA LYS A 31 -8.49 -3.32 15.66
C LYS A 31 -9.59 -4.36 15.48
N GLN A 32 -9.91 -4.71 14.23
CA GLN A 32 -11.00 -5.64 13.90
C GLN A 32 -10.54 -7.10 13.94
N PHE A 33 -9.31 -7.39 13.53
CA PHE A 33 -8.74 -8.73 13.36
C PHE A 33 -7.44 -8.91 14.16
N PRO A 34 -7.41 -8.65 15.46
CA PRO A 34 -6.16 -8.61 16.22
C PRO A 34 -5.44 -9.97 16.33
N GLU A 35 -6.18 -11.08 16.40
CA GLU A 35 -5.60 -12.43 16.49
C GLU A 35 -4.97 -12.85 15.15
N GLU A 36 -5.68 -12.62 14.04
CA GLU A 36 -5.13 -12.83 12.71
C GLU A 36 -3.93 -11.92 12.44
N PHE A 37 -3.98 -10.67 12.89
CA PHE A 37 -2.85 -9.76 12.78
C PHE A 37 -1.61 -10.29 13.53
N THR A 38 -1.76 -10.79 14.75
CA THR A 38 -0.64 -11.43 15.48
C THR A 38 -0.07 -12.61 14.67
N ARG A 39 -0.95 -13.46 14.11
CA ARG A 39 -0.54 -14.60 13.28
C ARG A 39 0.23 -14.16 12.02
N ILE A 40 -0.19 -13.06 11.41
CA ILE A 40 0.47 -12.43 10.26
C ILE A 40 1.88 -11.96 10.63
N ILE A 41 2.06 -11.34 11.79
CA ILE A 41 3.39 -10.96 12.29
C ILE A 41 4.28 -12.18 12.55
N GLU A 42 3.73 -13.27 13.11
CA GLU A 42 4.46 -14.53 13.31
C GLU A 42 4.95 -15.11 11.97
N ILE A 43 4.07 -15.16 10.96
CA ILE A 43 4.42 -15.62 9.60
C ILE A 43 5.60 -14.83 9.04
N TYR A 44 5.53 -13.49 9.10
CA TYR A 44 6.61 -12.65 8.58
C TYR A 44 7.92 -12.82 9.35
N ALA A 45 7.86 -12.99 10.67
CA ALA A 45 9.05 -13.24 11.48
C ALA A 45 9.71 -14.58 11.11
N ASP A 46 8.92 -15.61 10.83
CA ASP A 46 9.41 -16.92 10.39
C ASP A 46 10.01 -16.87 8.98
N ILE A 47 9.39 -16.15 8.05
CA ILE A 47 9.95 -15.85 6.71
C ILE A 47 11.29 -15.13 6.85
N SER A 48 11.33 -14.07 7.67
CA SER A 48 12.54 -13.27 7.90
C SER A 48 13.69 -14.11 8.45
N ARG A 49 13.42 -14.98 9.44
CA ARG A 49 14.41 -15.90 9.99
C ARG A 49 14.86 -16.94 8.96
N THR A 50 13.94 -17.48 8.17
CA THR A 50 14.24 -18.50 7.15
C THR A 50 15.19 -17.96 6.08
N PHE A 51 15.01 -16.70 5.67
CA PHE A 51 15.79 -16.07 4.61
C PHE A 51 16.86 -15.10 5.12
N GLN A 52 17.19 -15.16 6.41
CA GLN A 52 18.21 -14.27 7.00
C GLN A 52 19.58 -14.48 6.35
N PHE A 53 19.91 -15.71 5.93
CA PHE A 53 21.18 -16.05 5.29
C PHE A 53 21.44 -15.28 3.97
N LEU A 54 20.40 -14.72 3.34
CA LEU A 54 20.55 -13.95 2.10
C LEU A 54 21.15 -12.55 2.33
N SER A 55 21.26 -12.08 3.58
CA SER A 55 21.91 -10.79 3.88
C SER A 55 23.36 -10.74 3.41
N ASP A 56 23.98 -11.90 3.25
CA ASP A 56 25.40 -12.02 2.86
C ASP A 56 25.57 -12.00 1.33
N TYR A 57 24.46 -12.03 0.57
CA TYR A 57 24.47 -12.22 -0.89
C TYR A 57 23.81 -11.07 -1.67
N THR A 58 22.98 -10.25 -1.03
CA THR A 58 22.24 -9.18 -1.70
C THR A 58 22.00 -8.01 -0.76
N ASP A 59 21.65 -6.87 -1.33
CA ASP A 59 21.29 -5.68 -0.57
C ASP A 59 19.97 -5.89 0.21
N SER A 60 19.77 -5.05 1.21
CA SER A 60 18.60 -5.16 2.09
C SER A 60 17.26 -4.90 1.39
N GLU A 61 17.24 -4.09 0.33
CA GLU A 61 16.01 -3.73 -0.39
C GLU A 61 15.53 -4.92 -1.22
N THR A 62 16.42 -5.51 -2.01
CA THR A 62 16.15 -6.73 -2.78
C THR A 62 15.70 -7.88 -1.88
N LEU A 63 16.37 -8.06 -0.73
CA LEU A 63 15.98 -9.06 0.26
C LEU A 63 14.58 -8.80 0.86
N ASN A 64 14.25 -7.56 1.18
CA ASN A 64 12.95 -7.22 1.76
C ASN A 64 11.82 -7.44 0.75
N ARG A 65 11.98 -6.99 -0.50
CA ARG A 65 11.01 -7.24 -1.58
C ARG A 65 10.75 -8.72 -1.80
N PHE A 66 11.80 -9.54 -1.76
CA PHE A 66 11.67 -10.99 -1.87
C PHE A 66 10.86 -11.59 -0.70
N LYS A 67 11.12 -11.15 0.54
CA LYS A 67 10.37 -11.59 1.73
C LYS A 67 8.91 -11.15 1.66
N GLU A 68 8.63 -9.93 1.21
CA GLU A 68 7.29 -9.38 1.03
C GLU A 68 6.48 -10.17 0.00
N GLU A 69 7.06 -10.50 -1.16
CA GLU A 69 6.38 -11.29 -2.20
C GLU A 69 6.00 -12.69 -1.70
N ILE A 70 6.90 -13.36 -0.96
CA ILE A 70 6.59 -14.65 -0.31
C ILE A 70 5.46 -14.48 0.69
N PHE A 71 5.55 -13.45 1.53
CA PHE A 71 4.58 -13.19 2.58
C PHE A 71 3.17 -12.94 2.02
N ASP A 72 3.05 -12.08 1.02
CA ASP A 72 1.80 -11.81 0.32
C ASP A 72 1.20 -13.10 -0.26
N CYS A 73 2.05 -13.92 -0.88
CA CYS A 73 1.64 -15.20 -1.46
C CYS A 73 1.17 -16.23 -0.41
N VAL A 74 1.77 -16.25 0.78
CA VAL A 74 1.37 -17.13 1.89
C VAL A 74 0.02 -16.71 2.46
N VAL A 75 -0.19 -15.40 2.59
CA VAL A 75 -1.38 -14.83 3.24
C VAL A 75 -2.60 -14.83 2.31
N VAL A 76 -2.45 -14.37 1.06
CA VAL A 76 -3.56 -14.30 0.09
C VAL A 76 -3.82 -15.63 -0.60
N ARG A 77 -2.77 -16.42 -0.82
CA ARG A 77 -2.83 -17.68 -1.57
C ARG A 77 -3.56 -17.59 -2.91
N PRO A 78 -2.95 -16.93 -3.91
CA PRO A 78 -3.49 -16.98 -5.26
C PRO A 78 -3.58 -18.43 -5.80
N PRO A 79 -4.33 -18.66 -6.89
CA PRO A 79 -4.39 -19.97 -7.53
C PRO A 79 -2.99 -20.55 -7.77
N MET A 80 -2.84 -21.87 -7.59
CA MET A 80 -1.52 -22.54 -7.56
C MET A 80 -0.63 -22.24 -8.78
N ALA A 81 -1.21 -22.08 -9.97
CA ALA A 81 -0.46 -21.72 -11.18
C ALA A 81 0.14 -20.31 -11.08
N ALA A 82 -0.67 -19.31 -10.70
CA ALA A 82 -0.22 -17.93 -10.51
C ALA A 82 0.80 -17.82 -9.37
N LEU A 83 0.60 -18.60 -8.30
CA LEU A 83 1.54 -18.71 -7.19
C LEU A 83 2.92 -19.20 -7.67
N LYS A 84 2.96 -20.30 -8.43
CA LYS A 84 4.21 -20.85 -8.96
C LYS A 84 4.96 -19.85 -9.85
N THR A 85 4.25 -19.16 -10.76
CA THR A 85 4.85 -18.15 -11.63
C THR A 85 5.43 -16.97 -10.84
N ARG A 86 4.67 -16.43 -9.88
CA ARG A 86 5.15 -15.32 -9.02
C ARG A 86 6.37 -15.72 -8.20
N MET A 87 6.36 -16.92 -7.62
CA MET A 87 7.51 -17.44 -6.87
C MET A 87 8.74 -17.66 -7.75
N GLN A 88 8.55 -18.20 -8.96
CA GLN A 88 9.65 -18.38 -9.90
C GLN A 88 10.27 -17.03 -10.30
N ASN A 89 9.43 -16.03 -10.60
CA ASN A 89 9.89 -14.68 -10.91
C ASN A 89 10.63 -14.03 -9.74
N GLY A 90 10.14 -14.18 -8.50
CA GLY A 90 10.82 -13.65 -7.31
C GLY A 90 12.18 -14.30 -7.07
N VAL A 91 12.28 -15.62 -7.25
CA VAL A 91 13.55 -16.35 -7.16
C VAL A 91 14.51 -15.95 -8.28
N ASP A 92 14.02 -15.80 -9.51
CA ASP A 92 14.86 -15.43 -10.66
C ASP A 92 15.33 -13.97 -10.57
N TYR A 93 14.49 -13.07 -10.05
CA TYR A 93 14.89 -11.70 -9.71
C TYR A 93 16.05 -11.69 -8.70
N LEU A 94 15.89 -12.42 -7.59
CA LEU A 94 16.93 -12.52 -6.57
C LEU A 94 18.22 -13.14 -7.10
N LYS A 95 18.14 -14.09 -8.05
CA LYS A 95 19.34 -14.65 -8.69
C LYS A 95 20.05 -13.65 -9.59
N ARG A 96 19.32 -12.81 -10.33
CA ARG A 96 19.92 -11.78 -11.18
C ARG A 96 20.64 -10.71 -10.38
N SER A 97 20.22 -10.45 -9.14
CA SER A 97 20.89 -9.51 -8.23
C SER A 97 22.12 -10.09 -7.54
N ILE A 98 22.45 -11.37 -7.73
CA ILE A 98 23.60 -12.05 -7.13
C ILE A 98 24.61 -12.32 -8.24
N GLU A 99 25.85 -11.84 -8.08
CA GLU A 99 26.89 -11.94 -9.13
C GLU A 99 27.28 -13.39 -9.46
N GLU A 100 27.27 -14.30 -8.48
CA GLU A 100 27.59 -15.72 -8.67
C GLU A 100 26.65 -16.64 -7.86
N PRO A 101 25.44 -16.94 -8.36
CA PRO A 101 24.52 -17.83 -7.67
C PRO A 101 25.01 -19.29 -7.75
N ASP A 102 25.46 -19.86 -6.63
CA ASP A 102 25.84 -21.28 -6.57
C ASP A 102 24.61 -22.23 -6.50
N ASP A 103 24.79 -23.49 -6.90
CA ASP A 103 23.72 -24.51 -6.88
C ASP A 103 23.19 -24.80 -5.46
N LYS A 104 24.04 -24.56 -4.45
CA LYS A 104 23.72 -24.76 -3.04
C LYS A 104 22.72 -23.71 -2.56
N LEU A 105 22.88 -22.45 -2.98
CA LEU A 105 22.00 -21.33 -2.70
C LEU A 105 20.63 -21.53 -3.36
N SER A 106 20.62 -21.94 -4.64
CA SER A 106 19.39 -22.30 -5.37
C SER A 106 18.59 -23.39 -4.65
N THR A 107 19.28 -24.40 -4.13
CA THR A 107 18.67 -25.49 -3.35
C THR A 107 18.13 -25.01 -2.00
N GLN A 108 18.88 -24.17 -1.28
CA GLN A 108 18.45 -23.59 -0.01
C GLN A 108 17.23 -22.67 -0.17
N LEU A 109 17.21 -21.83 -1.22
CA LEU A 109 16.07 -20.96 -1.55
C LEU A 109 14.80 -21.78 -1.78
N LYS A 110 14.86 -22.80 -2.65
CA LYS A 110 13.72 -23.69 -2.92
C LYS A 110 13.25 -24.40 -1.65
N LYS A 111 14.18 -24.89 -0.83
CA LYS A 111 13.85 -25.55 0.45
C LYS A 111 13.18 -24.59 1.43
N GLY A 112 13.68 -23.36 1.54
CA GLY A 112 13.10 -22.31 2.40
C GLY A 112 11.67 -21.96 1.98
N VAL A 113 11.46 -21.67 0.68
CA VAL A 113 10.12 -21.35 0.14
C VAL A 113 9.16 -22.50 0.41
N ASN A 114 9.52 -23.73 0.01
CA ASN A 114 8.65 -24.89 0.24
C ASN A 114 8.37 -25.13 1.74
N GLY A 115 9.35 -24.90 2.61
CA GLY A 115 9.19 -24.99 4.06
C GLY A 115 8.13 -24.01 4.58
N ILE A 116 8.21 -22.75 4.19
CA ILE A 116 7.23 -21.71 4.57
C ILE A 116 5.81 -22.09 4.12
N PHE A 117 5.63 -22.47 2.85
CA PHE A 117 4.30 -22.82 2.34
C PHE A 117 3.71 -24.06 3.01
N ASN A 118 4.55 -25.06 3.32
CA ASN A 118 4.11 -26.26 4.02
C ASN A 118 3.70 -25.96 5.47
N ASN A 119 4.49 -25.13 6.18
CA ASN A 119 4.23 -24.76 7.57
C ASN A 119 2.91 -23.99 7.70
N TYR A 120 2.60 -23.14 6.72
CA TYR A 120 1.41 -22.29 6.77
C TYR A 120 0.30 -22.75 5.85
N LYS A 121 0.27 -24.01 5.37
CA LYS A 121 -0.71 -24.54 4.41
C LYS A 121 -2.18 -24.55 4.87
N THR A 122 -2.44 -24.39 6.16
CA THR A 122 -3.79 -24.34 6.73
C THR A 122 -4.22 -22.93 7.13
N PHE A 123 -3.32 -21.95 7.12
CA PHE A 123 -3.65 -20.57 7.41
C PHE A 123 -4.63 -20.02 6.37
N GLN A 124 -5.74 -19.45 6.81
CA GLN A 124 -6.69 -18.73 5.95
C GLN A 124 -7.03 -17.45 6.70
N SER A 125 -6.88 -16.32 6.02
CA SER A 125 -7.25 -15.03 6.61
C SER A 125 -8.66 -14.67 6.20
N SER A 126 -9.42 -14.12 7.15
CA SER A 126 -10.74 -13.53 6.93
C SER A 126 -10.67 -12.02 6.67
N ILE A 127 -9.47 -11.43 6.73
CA ILE A 127 -9.26 -10.00 6.47
C ILE A 127 -9.63 -9.72 5.01
N PRO A 128 -10.55 -8.77 4.75
CA PRO A 128 -10.85 -8.33 3.40
C PRO A 128 -9.73 -7.40 2.90
N TYR A 129 -8.63 -7.99 2.45
CA TYR A 129 -7.44 -7.25 2.02
C TYR A 129 -7.76 -6.26 0.91
N ARG A 130 -7.64 -4.96 1.22
CA ARG A 130 -7.62 -3.87 0.22
C ARG A 130 -6.21 -3.57 -0.29
N TYR A 131 -5.21 -3.83 0.54
CA TYR A 131 -3.79 -3.64 0.26
C TYR A 131 -3.05 -4.97 0.46
N PRO A 132 -1.85 -5.13 -0.13
CA PRO A 132 -0.93 -6.21 0.18
C PRO A 132 -0.83 -6.45 1.69
N PRO A 133 -0.82 -7.70 2.18
CA PRO A 133 -0.56 -8.04 3.55
C PRO A 133 0.77 -7.47 3.99
N ALA A 134 1.75 -7.36 3.09
CA ALA A 134 2.99 -6.63 3.30
C ALA A 134 2.76 -5.26 3.97
N LEU A 135 1.68 -4.54 3.65
CA LEU A 135 1.35 -3.27 4.34
C LEU A 135 1.27 -3.43 5.88
N LEU A 136 0.77 -4.56 6.37
CA LEU A 136 0.54 -4.83 7.79
C LEU A 136 1.84 -5.05 8.58
N ILE A 137 2.95 -5.38 7.91
CA ILE A 137 4.26 -5.59 8.55
C ILE A 137 5.13 -4.33 8.55
N HIS A 138 4.76 -3.31 7.76
CA HIS A 138 5.44 -2.03 7.76
C HIS A 138 4.93 -1.11 8.87
N TRP A 139 5.86 -0.46 9.57
CA TRP A 139 5.56 0.46 10.65
C TRP A 139 6.28 1.78 10.43
N HIS A 140 5.52 2.88 10.51
CA HIS A 140 6.09 4.21 10.43
C HIS A 140 6.28 4.80 11.83
N ASP A 141 7.40 5.49 12.02
CA ASP A 141 7.52 6.48 13.09
C ASP A 141 6.84 7.77 12.63
N TYR A 142 5.67 8.04 13.19
CA TYR A 142 4.88 9.21 12.80
C TYR A 142 5.55 10.54 13.18
N ILE A 143 6.48 10.54 14.14
CA ILE A 143 7.27 11.75 14.46
C ILE A 143 8.29 12.03 13.36
N SER A 144 8.92 10.99 12.83
CA SER A 144 9.81 11.11 11.67
C SER A 144 9.06 11.56 10.42
N LEU A 145 7.88 10.98 10.14
CA LEU A 145 7.01 11.40 9.05
C LEU A 145 6.61 12.88 9.17
N TYR A 146 6.21 13.32 10.37
CA TYR A 146 5.88 14.73 10.63
C TYR A 146 7.02 15.67 10.23
N ARG A 147 8.27 15.34 10.59
CA ARG A 147 9.44 16.17 10.27
C ARG A 147 9.66 16.29 8.77
N GLU A 148 9.45 15.22 8.03
CA GLU A 148 9.57 15.24 6.58
C GLU A 148 8.49 16.13 5.97
N LEU A 149 7.24 15.99 6.40
CA LEU A 149 6.15 16.84 5.92
C LEU A 149 6.36 18.33 6.23
N GLN A 150 6.87 18.63 7.43
CA GLN A 150 7.19 19.99 7.84
C GLN A 150 8.32 20.58 6.96
N ARG A 151 9.37 19.81 6.69
CA ARG A 151 10.44 20.25 5.76
C ARG A 151 9.90 20.55 4.36
N TRP A 152 8.93 19.78 3.89
CA TRP A 152 8.29 20.01 2.58
C TRP A 152 7.43 21.28 2.59
N GLU A 153 6.70 21.55 3.68
CA GLU A 153 5.92 22.77 3.85
C GLU A 153 6.82 24.02 3.86
N GLU A 154 7.94 23.95 4.59
CA GLU A 154 8.90 25.06 4.75
C GLU A 154 9.74 25.32 3.49
N LYS A 155 10.23 24.27 2.80
CA LYS A 155 11.20 24.42 1.71
C LYS A 155 10.62 24.74 0.33
N SER A 156 9.30 24.73 0.13
CA SER A 156 8.67 25.08 -1.16
C SER A 156 9.42 24.56 -2.41
N GLY A 157 9.66 23.24 -2.51
CA GLY A 157 9.83 22.56 -3.80
C GLY A 157 11.19 22.53 -4.49
N PHE A 158 12.32 22.34 -3.78
CA PHE A 158 13.62 22.17 -4.45
C PHE A 158 14.40 20.88 -4.20
N ASP A 159 14.06 20.04 -3.22
CA ASP A 159 14.75 18.75 -3.08
C ASP A 159 13.96 17.67 -3.84
N ARG A 160 14.63 17.11 -4.85
CA ARG A 160 14.13 16.13 -5.82
C ARG A 160 13.44 14.97 -5.11
N VAL A 161 12.27 14.59 -5.61
CA VAL A 161 11.59 13.32 -5.29
C VAL A 161 12.37 12.09 -5.80
N TRP A 162 13.59 12.26 -6.31
CA TRP A 162 14.18 11.29 -7.24
C TRP A 162 15.61 10.85 -6.97
N ASP A 163 16.37 11.46 -6.06
CA ASP A 163 17.69 10.98 -5.70
C ASP A 163 17.99 11.51 -4.29
N ASP A 164 17.93 10.68 -3.26
CA ASP A 164 18.82 10.78 -2.09
C ASP A 164 18.58 9.60 -1.14
N PHE A 165 19.52 8.67 -1.20
CA PHE A 165 19.96 7.73 -0.18
C PHE A 165 19.40 7.97 1.24
N PHE A 166 18.59 7.02 1.71
CA PHE A 166 18.48 6.74 3.15
C PHE A 166 19.60 5.77 3.54
N ASP A 167 20.80 6.30 3.75
CA ASP A 167 21.88 5.54 4.36
C ASP A 167 22.43 6.31 5.57
N GLY A 168 22.52 5.63 6.72
CA GLY A 168 23.05 6.22 7.94
C GLY A 168 22.35 5.84 9.24
N GLY A 169 22.39 4.55 9.58
CA GLY A 169 22.54 4.05 10.96
C GLY A 169 21.52 4.47 12.02
N TYR A 170 20.58 3.58 12.34
CA TYR A 170 20.68 2.63 13.47
C TYR A 170 19.43 1.75 13.44
N ILE A 171 19.67 0.46 13.21
CA ILE A 171 18.67 -0.60 13.17
C ILE A 171 18.29 -0.95 14.61
N THR A 172 17.06 -0.63 15.01
CA THR A 172 16.35 -1.38 16.06
C THR A 172 14.98 -1.80 15.52
N GLN A 173 14.91 -3.08 15.12
CA GLN A 173 13.72 -3.96 15.01
C GLN A 173 12.35 -3.27 15.11
N ILE A 174 11.77 -2.81 14.01
CA ILE A 174 10.90 -3.49 13.02
C ILE A 174 10.82 -2.45 11.88
N THR A 175 11.74 -2.65 10.94
CA THR A 175 11.92 -2.05 9.60
C THR A 175 11.68 -0.55 9.40
N SER A 176 12.79 0.13 9.07
CA SER A 176 13.01 1.41 8.38
C SER A 176 11.81 2.01 7.60
N PRO A 177 11.73 3.35 7.51
CA PRO A 177 10.67 4.02 6.75
C PRO A 177 10.74 3.60 5.28
N VAL A 178 9.65 3.00 4.81
CA VAL A 178 9.34 2.85 3.40
C VAL A 178 9.49 4.24 2.76
N SER A 179 10.36 4.37 1.75
CA SER A 179 10.51 5.63 1.04
C SER A 179 9.11 6.07 0.55
N VAL A 180 8.82 7.36 0.53
CA VAL A 180 7.54 7.89 -0.01
C VAL A 180 7.29 7.45 -1.48
N THR A 181 8.32 6.88 -2.10
CA THR A 181 8.40 6.29 -3.43
C THR A 181 8.24 4.77 -3.49
N ASP A 182 8.32 4.02 -2.39
CA ASP A 182 8.03 2.59 -2.41
C ASP A 182 6.51 2.38 -2.37
N HIS A 183 5.97 2.35 -3.58
CA HIS A 183 4.57 2.18 -3.90
C HIS A 183 4.05 0.81 -3.43
N ILE A 184 3.69 0.66 -2.15
CA ILE A 184 2.82 -0.43 -1.72
C ILE A 184 1.45 -0.15 -2.35
N ARG A 185 1.25 -0.57 -3.60
CA ARG A 185 -0.02 -0.35 -4.31
C ARG A 185 -1.13 -1.02 -3.51
N SER A 186 -2.36 -0.49 -3.55
CA SER A 186 -3.50 -1.32 -3.17
C SER A 186 -3.42 -2.64 -3.92
N TYR A 187 -3.85 -3.73 -3.31
CA TYR A 187 -4.11 -4.88 -4.13
C TYR A 187 -5.16 -4.45 -5.13
N ASP A 188 -5.10 -5.03 -6.31
CA ASP A 188 -6.26 -5.15 -7.19
C ASP A 188 -7.38 -6.01 -6.52
N SER A 189 -7.54 -6.00 -5.20
CA SER A 189 -8.54 -6.76 -4.45
C SER A 189 -9.47 -5.83 -3.69
N TYR A 190 -10.16 -5.00 -4.47
CA TYR A 190 -11.62 -5.11 -4.46
C TYR A 190 -12.20 -5.13 -5.88
N LEU A 191 -11.39 -4.72 -6.86
CA LEU A 191 -11.62 -4.96 -8.28
C LEU A 191 -10.49 -5.85 -8.79
N PRO A 192 -10.68 -7.18 -8.83
CA PRO A 192 -9.76 -8.10 -9.49
C PRO A 192 -9.70 -7.75 -10.97
N ILE A 193 -8.85 -6.79 -11.33
CA ILE A 193 -8.55 -6.38 -12.70
C ILE A 193 -7.18 -6.93 -13.04
N SER A 194 -7.14 -7.95 -13.87
CA SER A 194 -5.88 -8.46 -14.42
C SER A 194 -5.72 -7.88 -15.83
N PHE A 195 -4.53 -7.36 -16.14
CA PHE A 195 -4.17 -6.94 -17.49
C PHE A 195 -3.09 -7.86 -18.07
N HIS A 196 -3.21 -8.18 -19.34
CA HIS A 196 -2.22 -8.93 -20.10
C HIS A 196 -2.13 -8.35 -21.52
N TYR A 197 -0.92 -8.00 -21.96
CA TYR A 197 -0.69 -7.70 -23.36
C TYR A 197 -0.38 -8.99 -24.10
N ALA A 198 -1.08 -9.24 -25.20
CA ALA A 198 -0.56 -10.15 -26.20
C ALA A 198 0.52 -9.40 -26.97
N THR A 199 1.77 -9.87 -26.85
CA THR A 199 2.93 -9.26 -27.49
C THR A 199 3.49 -10.15 -28.59
N GLU A 200 4.02 -9.50 -29.62
CA GLU A 200 4.80 -10.10 -30.69
C GLU A 200 6.22 -9.56 -30.61
N GLN A 201 7.21 -10.45 -30.69
CA GLN A 201 8.61 -10.05 -30.74
C GLN A 201 9.02 -9.83 -32.19
N VAL A 202 9.57 -8.64 -32.47
CA VAL A 202 10.05 -8.26 -33.80
C VAL A 202 11.52 -7.88 -33.68
N ASP A 203 12.38 -8.51 -34.48
CA ASP A 203 13.80 -8.20 -34.50
C ASP A 203 14.04 -6.77 -35.00
N ILE A 204 14.94 -6.07 -34.31
CA ILE A 204 15.36 -4.73 -34.71
C ILE A 204 16.25 -4.87 -35.95
N PRO A 205 15.90 -4.25 -37.09
CA PRO A 205 16.71 -4.32 -38.29
C PRO A 205 18.13 -3.81 -38.03
N GLU A 206 19.14 -4.46 -38.62
CA GLU A 206 20.54 -4.00 -38.51
C GLU A 206 20.71 -2.58 -39.07
N ASN A 207 19.88 -2.21 -40.06
CA ASN A 207 19.83 -0.90 -40.68
C ASN A 207 18.85 0.08 -39.99
N ALA A 208 18.45 -0.16 -38.73
CA ALA A 208 17.65 0.79 -37.97
C ALA A 208 18.31 2.18 -37.95
N TYR A 209 17.55 3.21 -38.33
CA TYR A 209 18.04 4.56 -38.59
C TYR A 209 18.80 5.14 -37.39
N TYR A 210 18.24 5.01 -36.19
CA TYR A 210 18.83 5.59 -34.99
C TYR A 210 20.23 5.05 -34.66
N ARG A 211 20.59 3.84 -35.11
CA ARG A 211 21.94 3.26 -34.89
C ARG A 211 23.01 3.89 -35.76
N HIS A 212 22.62 4.38 -36.93
CA HIS A 212 23.55 4.91 -37.94
C HIS A 212 23.46 6.44 -38.08
N ALA A 213 22.43 7.07 -37.51
CA ALA A 213 22.26 8.50 -37.53
C ALA A 213 23.41 9.22 -36.79
N VAL A 214 23.85 10.36 -37.34
CA VAL A 214 24.91 11.20 -36.75
C VAL A 214 24.24 12.39 -36.06
N PRO A 215 23.92 12.33 -34.76
CA PRO A 215 23.02 13.29 -34.10
C PRO A 215 23.48 14.75 -34.18
N PHE A 216 24.78 15.01 -34.35
CA PHE A 216 25.35 16.36 -34.45
C PHE A 216 25.53 16.86 -35.90
N SER A 217 24.90 16.22 -36.89
CA SER A 217 24.93 16.68 -38.27
C SER A 217 24.15 18.00 -38.43
N PRO A 218 24.65 18.96 -39.23
CA PRO A 218 23.96 20.23 -39.48
C PRO A 218 22.61 20.07 -40.19
N ASP A 219 22.34 18.90 -40.79
CA ASP A 219 21.12 18.61 -41.55
C ASP A 219 19.97 18.08 -40.68
N ILE A 220 20.18 17.93 -39.37
CA ILE A 220 19.25 17.31 -38.43
C ILE A 220 18.61 18.38 -37.54
N SER A 221 17.29 18.31 -37.35
CA SER A 221 16.60 19.26 -36.47
C SER A 221 16.95 19.03 -35.00
N LYS A 222 16.83 20.06 -34.15
CA LYS A 222 17.10 19.93 -32.71
C LYS A 222 16.24 18.83 -32.04
N ALA A 223 14.97 18.73 -32.41
CA ALA A 223 14.06 17.72 -31.85
C ALA A 223 14.46 16.30 -32.28
N GLU A 224 14.90 16.14 -33.51
CA GLU A 224 15.42 14.87 -34.04
C GLU A 224 16.74 14.47 -33.39
N MET A 225 17.66 15.43 -33.20
CA MET A 225 18.91 15.22 -32.47
C MET A 225 18.65 14.70 -31.05
N GLU A 226 17.72 15.30 -30.31
CA GLU A 226 17.38 14.88 -28.93
C GLU A 226 16.84 13.44 -28.87
N GLU A 227 15.93 13.07 -29.78
CA GLU A 227 15.34 11.73 -29.86
C GLU A 227 16.38 10.67 -30.27
N VAL A 228 17.19 10.94 -31.30
CA VAL A 228 18.26 10.03 -31.75
C VAL A 228 19.29 9.81 -30.63
N MET A 229 19.70 10.88 -29.94
CA MET A 229 20.64 10.76 -28.82
C MET A 229 20.08 9.86 -27.72
N MET A 230 18.83 10.08 -27.29
CA MET A 230 18.20 9.23 -26.26
C MET A 230 18.23 7.74 -26.63
N MET A 231 17.84 7.39 -27.86
CA MET A 231 17.83 6.00 -28.31
C MET A 231 19.24 5.41 -28.43
N GLN A 232 20.22 6.17 -28.93
CA GLN A 232 21.61 5.73 -28.98
C GLN A 232 22.21 5.52 -27.58
N PHE A 233 21.91 6.40 -26.63
CA PHE A 233 22.34 6.21 -25.23
C PHE A 233 21.76 4.94 -24.63
N GLN A 234 20.48 4.67 -24.87
CA GLN A 234 19.82 3.47 -24.38
C GLN A 234 20.39 2.19 -25.01
N ASP A 235 20.59 2.16 -26.33
CA ASP A 235 21.13 1.00 -27.05
C ASP A 235 22.61 0.74 -26.69
N ASN A 236 23.40 1.78 -26.42
CA ASN A 236 24.78 1.63 -25.95
C ASN A 236 24.86 1.05 -24.53
N TYR A 237 23.90 1.39 -23.65
CA TYR A 237 23.88 0.90 -22.28
C TYR A 237 23.26 -0.50 -22.17
N SER A 238 22.22 -0.77 -22.95
CA SER A 238 21.52 -2.04 -23.00
C SER A 238 21.07 -2.36 -24.43
N PRO A 239 21.95 -2.96 -25.25
CA PRO A 239 21.67 -3.21 -26.66
C PRO A 239 20.47 -4.15 -26.82
N GLN A 240 19.44 -3.70 -27.52
CA GLN A 240 18.25 -4.50 -27.77
C GLN A 240 18.35 -5.18 -29.13
N ARG A 241 18.02 -6.47 -29.22
CA ARG A 241 17.98 -7.20 -30.49
C ARG A 241 16.58 -7.28 -31.10
N HIS A 242 15.57 -7.16 -30.25
CA HIS A 242 14.16 -7.23 -30.61
C HIS A 242 13.38 -6.21 -29.78
N VAL A 243 12.23 -5.82 -30.31
CA VAL A 243 11.19 -5.07 -29.59
C VAL A 243 9.96 -5.93 -29.41
N GLU A 244 9.18 -5.61 -28.39
CA GLU A 244 7.85 -6.19 -28.17
C GLU A 244 6.77 -5.25 -28.70
N ILE A 245 6.06 -5.67 -29.73
CA ILE A 245 4.88 -4.99 -30.25
C ILE A 245 3.65 -5.54 -29.54
N LYS A 246 2.87 -4.64 -28.92
CA LYS A 246 1.64 -5.00 -28.20
C LYS A 246 0.48 -4.99 -29.18
N ASN A 247 -0.07 -6.16 -29.48
CA ASN A 247 -1.15 -6.31 -30.46
C ASN A 247 -2.53 -6.19 -29.80
N GLU A 248 -2.69 -6.76 -28.61
CA GLU A 248 -3.96 -6.77 -27.89
C GLU A 248 -3.76 -6.50 -26.40
N LEU A 249 -4.70 -5.77 -25.78
CA LEU A 249 -4.80 -5.64 -24.33
C LEU A 249 -5.98 -6.48 -23.84
N ASN A 250 -5.68 -7.62 -23.25
CA ASN A 250 -6.65 -8.48 -22.60
C ASN A 250 -6.80 -8.06 -21.14
N PHE A 251 -8.03 -7.91 -20.68
CA PHE A 251 -8.30 -7.67 -19.27
C PHE A 251 -9.50 -8.45 -18.77
N SER A 252 -9.45 -8.83 -17.50
CA SER A 252 -10.53 -9.51 -16.78
C SER A 252 -10.86 -8.70 -15.55
N ILE A 253 -12.14 -8.40 -15.33
CA ILE A 253 -12.64 -7.64 -14.19
C ILE A 253 -13.65 -8.51 -13.45
N ARG A 254 -13.44 -8.74 -12.16
CA ARG A 254 -14.46 -9.39 -11.32
C ARG A 254 -15.39 -8.34 -10.72
N LEU A 255 -16.67 -8.40 -11.08
CA LEU A 255 -17.70 -7.51 -10.56
C LEU A 255 -18.16 -7.97 -9.17
N ASN A 256 -18.43 -7.02 -8.27
CA ASN A 256 -19.02 -7.27 -6.95
C ASN A 256 -20.43 -6.62 -6.89
N PRO A 257 -21.45 -7.30 -6.34
CA PRO A 257 -22.79 -6.72 -6.15
C PRO A 257 -22.81 -5.36 -5.45
N ASP A 258 -21.82 -5.02 -4.63
CA ASP A 258 -21.72 -3.74 -3.91
C ASP A 258 -20.83 -2.69 -4.61
N MET A 259 -20.62 -2.80 -5.93
CA MET A 259 -19.85 -1.81 -6.68
C MET A 259 -20.54 -0.44 -6.72
N THR A 260 -19.78 0.61 -6.40
CA THR A 260 -20.22 2.01 -6.51
C THR A 260 -19.81 2.59 -7.86
N GLN A 261 -20.42 3.71 -8.29
CA GLN A 261 -19.97 4.46 -9.48
C GLN A 261 -18.47 4.77 -9.41
N ALA A 262 -18.00 5.08 -8.21
CA ALA A 262 -16.61 5.38 -7.95
C ALA A 262 -15.68 4.20 -8.33
N HIS A 263 -16.09 2.96 -8.04
CA HIS A 263 -15.36 1.74 -8.45
C HIS A 263 -15.36 1.57 -9.97
N VAL A 264 -16.47 1.89 -10.64
CA VAL A 264 -16.55 1.85 -12.11
C VAL A 264 -15.60 2.86 -12.74
N ASP A 265 -15.55 4.09 -12.22
CA ASP A 265 -14.65 5.12 -12.72
C ASP A 265 -13.17 4.70 -12.57
N GLU A 266 -12.83 4.06 -11.45
CA GLU A 266 -11.48 3.53 -11.21
C GLU A 266 -11.07 2.44 -12.22
N ILE A 267 -11.98 1.51 -12.55
CA ILE A 267 -11.76 0.49 -13.58
C ILE A 267 -11.48 1.14 -14.93
N VAL A 268 -12.33 2.09 -15.34
CA VAL A 268 -12.23 2.77 -16.63
C VAL A 268 -10.90 3.51 -16.75
N GLU A 269 -10.47 4.19 -15.70
CA GLU A 269 -9.19 4.89 -15.67
C GLU A 269 -7.99 3.92 -15.73
N HIS A 270 -8.05 2.76 -15.08
CA HIS A 270 -7.00 1.74 -15.20
C HIS A 270 -6.90 1.18 -16.63
N VAL A 271 -8.04 0.93 -17.28
CA VAL A 271 -8.06 0.48 -18.68
C VAL A 271 -7.47 1.56 -19.60
N ARG A 272 -7.88 2.83 -19.43
CA ARG A 272 -7.33 3.97 -20.19
C ARG A 272 -5.83 4.09 -20.01
N TYR A 273 -5.34 3.98 -18.77
CA TYR A 273 -3.91 4.03 -18.47
C TYR A 273 -3.11 2.93 -19.18
N GLN A 274 -3.61 1.70 -19.14
CA GLN A 274 -2.95 0.58 -19.84
C GLN A 274 -2.96 0.80 -21.35
N LEU A 275 -4.09 1.24 -21.92
CA LEU A 275 -4.15 1.57 -23.35
C LEU A 275 -3.13 2.65 -23.75
N SER A 276 -3.03 3.75 -22.99
CA SER A 276 -2.05 4.80 -23.25
C SER A 276 -0.62 4.27 -23.17
N ARG A 277 -0.27 3.48 -22.15
CA ARG A 277 1.05 2.86 -22.02
C ARG A 277 1.36 1.84 -23.11
N GLY A 278 0.36 1.09 -23.54
CA GLY A 278 0.47 0.13 -24.63
C GLY A 278 0.82 0.85 -25.94
N HIS A 279 0.01 1.84 -26.29
CA HIS A 279 0.19 2.66 -27.48
C HIS A 279 1.52 3.42 -27.49
N ASN A 280 1.84 4.12 -26.39
CA ASN A 280 3.08 4.90 -26.30
C ASN A 280 4.32 3.99 -26.38
N ALA A 281 4.27 2.79 -25.81
CA ALA A 281 5.36 1.81 -25.95
C ALA A 281 5.49 1.30 -27.39
N ASN A 282 4.38 1.05 -28.10
CA ASN A 282 4.43 0.67 -29.51
C ASN A 282 5.02 1.78 -30.37
N LEU A 283 4.71 3.05 -30.10
CA LEU A 283 5.35 4.18 -30.80
C LEU A 283 6.88 4.16 -30.61
N GLU A 284 7.37 3.93 -29.39
CA GLU A 284 8.82 3.81 -29.17
C GLU A 284 9.43 2.58 -29.85
N ALA A 285 8.72 1.45 -29.86
CA ALA A 285 9.15 0.25 -30.58
C ALA A 285 9.22 0.49 -32.10
N GLU A 286 8.20 1.15 -32.68
CA GLU A 286 8.17 1.51 -34.09
C GLU A 286 9.32 2.45 -34.48
N LYS A 287 9.72 3.38 -33.60
CA LYS A 287 10.93 4.20 -33.82
C LYS A 287 12.19 3.36 -33.92
N GLN A 288 12.33 2.35 -33.05
CA GLN A 288 13.49 1.45 -33.09
C GLN A 288 13.50 0.57 -34.35
N LEU A 289 12.32 0.25 -34.90
CA LEU A 289 12.18 -0.51 -36.16
C LEU A 289 12.37 0.35 -37.42
N ALA A 290 12.31 1.69 -37.31
CA ALA A 290 12.40 2.58 -38.46
C ALA A 290 13.79 2.50 -39.13
N CYS A 291 13.82 2.18 -40.42
CA CYS A 291 15.04 2.06 -41.21
C CYS A 291 15.45 3.37 -41.91
N ASP A 292 14.58 4.38 -41.90
CA ASP A 292 14.81 5.66 -42.57
C ASP A 292 14.33 6.85 -41.73
N GLN A 293 14.95 8.00 -41.98
CA GLN A 293 14.70 9.26 -41.28
C GLN A 293 13.23 9.69 -41.37
N SER A 294 12.59 9.52 -42.53
CA SER A 294 11.22 10.00 -42.75
C SER A 294 10.21 9.21 -41.92
N THR A 295 10.37 7.89 -41.87
CA THR A 295 9.56 7.00 -41.04
C THR A 295 9.79 7.28 -39.57
N PHE A 296 11.05 7.41 -39.16
CA PHE A 296 11.43 7.74 -37.78
C PHE A 296 10.79 9.06 -37.32
N MET A 297 10.92 10.12 -38.11
CA MET A 297 10.38 11.44 -37.76
C MET A 297 8.86 11.51 -37.79
N ARG A 298 8.21 10.75 -38.69
CA ARG A 298 6.75 10.61 -38.69
C ARG A 298 6.25 9.98 -37.39
N ILE A 299 6.93 8.96 -36.88
CA ILE A 299 6.56 8.27 -35.63
C ILE A 299 6.87 9.16 -34.43
N SER A 300 8.03 9.83 -34.40
CA SER A 300 8.39 10.78 -33.34
C SER A 300 7.44 11.98 -33.25
N SER A 301 6.79 12.34 -34.37
CA SER A 301 5.79 13.40 -34.41
C SER A 301 4.36 12.89 -34.16
N ALA A 302 4.16 11.58 -34.00
CA ALA A 302 2.85 11.02 -33.73
C ALA A 302 2.35 11.47 -32.36
N SER A 303 1.06 11.77 -32.28
CA SER A 303 0.45 12.19 -31.01
C SER A 303 0.45 11.02 -30.03
N LYS A 304 1.20 11.15 -28.94
CA LYS A 304 1.12 10.22 -27.81
C LYS A 304 -0.26 10.31 -27.18
N LEU A 305 -0.79 9.17 -26.73
CA LEU A 305 -1.98 9.19 -25.90
C LEU A 305 -1.60 9.80 -24.55
N ASN A 306 -2.44 10.74 -24.09
CA ASN A 306 -2.28 11.32 -22.77
C ASN A 306 -2.33 10.20 -21.74
N GLU A 307 -1.24 10.05 -20.99
CA GLU A 307 -1.24 9.21 -19.80
C GLU A 307 -1.96 10.00 -18.70
N PRO A 308 -2.94 9.39 -17.98
CA PRO A 308 -3.50 10.03 -16.81
C PRO A 308 -2.36 10.39 -15.84
N ASP A 309 -2.41 11.61 -15.30
CA ASP A 309 -1.38 12.13 -14.41
C ASP A 309 -1.14 11.11 -13.28
N PHE A 310 0.12 10.82 -12.99
CA PHE A 310 0.50 9.87 -11.95
C PHE A 310 -0.10 10.26 -10.59
N ALA A 311 -0.28 11.56 -10.34
CA ALA A 311 -1.02 12.06 -9.18
C ALA A 311 -2.50 11.69 -9.23
N ASP A 312 -3.16 11.78 -10.39
CA ASP A 312 -4.58 11.49 -10.55
C ASP A 312 -4.84 9.98 -10.44
N LEU A 313 -3.97 9.14 -11.00
CA LEU A 313 -3.99 7.68 -10.77
C LEU A 313 -3.79 7.31 -9.31
N ARG A 314 -2.80 7.90 -8.64
CA ARG A 314 -2.57 7.69 -7.20
C ARG A 314 -3.76 8.15 -6.36
N LEU A 315 -4.43 9.24 -6.73
CA LEU A 315 -5.64 9.69 -6.04
C LEU A 315 -6.81 8.74 -6.22
N LEU A 316 -6.96 8.15 -7.41
CA LEU A 316 -7.99 7.13 -7.68
C LEU A 316 -7.74 5.85 -6.87
N GLN A 317 -6.46 5.45 -6.74
CA GLN A 317 -6.02 4.27 -5.98
C GLN A 317 -5.97 4.50 -4.46
N SER A 318 -5.70 5.73 -4.02
CA SER A 318 -5.66 6.10 -2.60
C SER A 318 -7.05 5.90 -1.99
N ALA A 319 -7.12 5.30 -0.81
CA ALA A 319 -8.41 5.02 -0.20
C ALA A 319 -9.21 6.32 -0.02
N ARG A 320 -10.33 6.40 -0.76
CA ARG A 320 -11.34 7.48 -0.83
C ARG A 320 -12.04 7.81 0.50
N LEU A 321 -11.34 7.87 1.62
CA LEU A 321 -11.95 8.11 2.93
C LEU A 321 -11.40 9.36 3.62
N ILE A 322 -10.13 9.71 3.41
CA ILE A 322 -9.55 10.91 4.04
C ILE A 322 -9.50 12.07 3.05
N LYS A 323 -10.39 13.05 3.24
CA LYS A 323 -10.30 14.33 2.52
C LYS A 323 -9.15 15.16 3.09
N ILE A 324 -8.00 15.11 2.42
CA ILE A 324 -6.80 15.91 2.77
C ILE A 324 -6.57 16.92 1.67
N ASP A 325 -7.23 18.07 1.71
CA ASP A 325 -7.21 19.09 0.68
C ASP A 325 -5.84 19.78 0.53
N ASN A 326 -5.00 19.74 1.56
CA ASN A 326 -3.67 20.36 1.57
C ASN A 326 -2.71 19.70 2.58
N LEU A 327 -1.43 20.08 2.50
CA LEU A 327 -0.36 19.53 3.34
C LEU A 327 -0.59 19.76 4.84
N ALA A 328 -1.12 20.92 5.24
CA ALA A 328 -1.41 21.24 6.63
C ALA A 328 -2.46 20.28 7.23
N GLN A 329 -3.47 19.89 6.46
CA GLN A 329 -4.41 18.82 6.87
C GLN A 329 -3.70 17.47 6.99
N GLY A 330 -2.76 17.14 6.09
CA GLY A 330 -1.97 15.91 6.17
C GLY A 330 -1.14 15.85 7.45
N ILE A 331 -0.44 16.94 7.77
CA ILE A 331 0.31 17.11 9.02
C ILE A 331 -0.59 16.94 10.24
N LYS A 332 -1.81 17.49 10.20
CA LYS A 332 -2.79 17.30 11.27
C LYS A 332 -3.12 15.83 11.49
N TYR A 333 -3.37 15.05 10.43
CA TYR A 333 -3.61 13.62 10.54
C TYR A 333 -2.43 12.85 11.15
N VAL A 334 -1.19 13.24 10.81
CA VAL A 334 0.02 12.63 11.41
C VAL A 334 0.06 12.85 12.92
N TYR A 335 -0.39 13.99 13.45
CA TYR A 335 -0.50 14.19 14.91
C TYR A 335 -1.42 13.16 15.57
N GLY A 336 -2.58 12.91 14.96
CA GLY A 336 -3.53 11.92 15.45
C GLY A 336 -2.91 10.52 15.46
N LEU A 337 -2.21 10.15 14.38
CA LEU A 337 -1.50 8.87 14.27
C LEU A 337 -0.37 8.73 15.30
N ALA A 338 0.44 9.77 15.53
CA ALA A 338 1.48 9.79 16.55
C ALA A 338 0.90 9.56 17.96
N LEU A 339 -0.23 10.19 18.28
CA LEU A 339 -0.92 9.95 19.56
C LEU A 339 -1.52 8.54 19.66
N LEU A 340 -2.06 7.99 18.58
CA LEU A 340 -2.51 6.59 18.53
C LEU A 340 -1.35 5.62 18.79
N GLN A 341 -0.17 5.88 18.20
CA GLN A 341 1.05 5.09 18.39
C GLN A 341 1.55 5.16 19.84
N GLU A 342 1.64 6.34 20.45
CA GLU A 342 2.05 6.47 21.85
C GLU A 342 1.06 5.79 22.81
N ALA A 343 -0.25 5.95 22.57
CA ALA A 343 -1.28 5.30 23.37
C ALA A 343 -1.19 3.76 23.31
N TYR A 344 -0.73 3.24 22.16
CA TYR A 344 -0.43 1.83 21.95
C TYR A 344 0.85 1.40 22.69
N LEU A 345 1.98 2.08 22.48
CA LEU A 345 3.26 1.74 23.11
C LEU A 345 3.19 1.75 24.65
N GLU A 346 2.53 2.75 25.23
CA GLU A 346 2.34 2.83 26.69
C GLU A 346 1.52 1.63 27.22
N TRP A 347 0.53 1.17 26.45
CA TRP A 347 -0.29 0.02 26.83
C TRP A 347 0.54 -1.29 26.88
N HIS A 348 1.47 -1.45 25.95
CA HIS A 348 2.37 -2.60 25.91
C HIS A 348 3.42 -2.58 27.01
N GLN A 349 3.92 -1.40 27.41
CA GLN A 349 4.88 -1.29 28.50
C GLN A 349 4.27 -1.67 29.87
N GLU A 350 2.98 -1.40 30.09
CA GLU A 350 2.28 -1.73 31.34
C GLU A 350 1.97 -3.22 31.51
N LYS A 351 2.04 -4.00 30.42
CA LYS A 351 1.79 -5.44 30.45
C LYS A 351 3.04 -6.19 30.04
N SER A 352 3.76 -6.69 31.04
CA SER A 352 4.74 -7.75 30.81
C SER A 352 4.04 -8.92 30.09
N CYS A 353 4.52 -9.25 28.90
CA CYS A 353 4.14 -10.39 28.05
C CYS A 353 3.12 -10.14 26.92
N GLU A 354 3.57 -10.63 25.75
CA GLU A 354 2.87 -10.90 24.50
C GLU A 354 2.26 -9.70 23.77
N LEU A 355 2.60 -9.59 22.47
CA LEU A 355 2.06 -8.69 21.46
C LEU A 355 0.52 -8.84 21.39
N SER A 356 -0.14 -8.27 22.38
CA SER A 356 -1.57 -8.42 22.62
C SER A 356 -2.35 -7.29 21.98
N TRP A 357 -2.22 -7.16 20.65
CA TRP A 357 -2.96 -6.20 19.81
C TRP A 357 -4.48 -6.18 20.08
N TYR A 358 -5.02 -7.26 20.67
CA TYR A 358 -6.43 -7.52 20.95
C TYR A 358 -7.11 -6.68 22.04
N ARG A 359 -6.42 -5.77 22.75
CA ARG A 359 -7.06 -4.92 23.79
C ARG A 359 -6.86 -3.42 23.57
N TRP A 360 -6.73 -3.00 22.32
CA TRP A 360 -6.78 -1.58 22.01
C TRP A 360 -8.14 -0.98 22.39
N LYS A 361 -8.19 -0.29 23.55
CA LYS A 361 -9.36 0.47 23.99
C LYS A 361 -9.16 1.95 23.67
N ARG A 362 -10.20 2.61 23.17
CA ARG A 362 -10.24 4.07 23.04
C ARG A 362 -9.92 4.68 24.41
N ARG A 363 -8.83 5.46 24.49
CA ARG A 363 -8.46 6.18 25.72
C ARG A 363 -9.25 7.48 25.77
N THR A 364 -9.67 7.89 26.96
CA THR A 364 -10.48 9.09 27.18
C THR A 364 -10.03 9.80 28.45
N GLY A 365 -10.33 11.10 28.55
CA GLY A 365 -10.07 11.90 29.74
C GLY A 365 -8.59 12.23 29.95
N GLN A 366 -8.21 12.47 31.21
CA GLN A 366 -6.91 12.99 31.64
C GLN A 366 -5.70 12.20 31.10
N ARG A 367 -5.86 10.89 30.89
CA ARG A 367 -4.77 10.04 30.38
C ARG A 367 -4.45 10.28 28.91
N LEU A 368 -5.46 10.62 28.10
CA LEU A 368 -5.23 11.00 26.70
C LEU A 368 -4.56 12.38 26.62
N GLU A 369 -4.83 13.27 27.57
CA GLU A 369 -4.22 14.60 27.66
C GLU A 369 -2.73 14.52 27.99
N ILE A 370 -2.35 13.71 28.99
CA ILE A 370 -0.94 13.44 29.33
C ILE A 370 -0.18 12.87 28.11
N LEU A 371 -0.80 11.95 27.37
CA LEU A 371 -0.18 11.40 26.17
C LEU A 371 -0.04 12.43 25.05
N ALA A 372 -1.03 13.30 24.87
CA ALA A 372 -0.97 14.37 23.88
C ALA A 372 0.15 15.39 24.21
N GLU A 373 0.35 15.71 25.49
CA GLU A 373 1.47 16.53 25.96
C GLU A 373 2.81 15.85 25.67
N LYS A 374 2.94 14.56 25.98
CA LYS A 374 4.14 13.77 25.68
C LYS A 374 4.47 13.75 24.18
N VAL A 375 3.46 13.59 23.32
CA VAL A 375 3.65 13.66 21.86
C VAL A 375 4.10 15.04 21.43
N ALA A 376 3.48 16.11 21.96
CA ALA A 376 3.88 17.49 21.67
C ALA A 376 5.36 17.73 22.03
N GLU A 377 5.78 17.31 23.23
CA GLU A 377 7.17 17.42 23.70
C GLU A 377 8.15 16.63 22.82
N LYS A 378 7.77 15.42 22.39
CA LYS A 378 8.57 14.61 21.47
C LYS A 378 8.75 15.30 20.11
N ILE A 379 7.67 15.86 19.56
CA ILE A 379 7.72 16.61 18.29
C ILE A 379 8.60 17.85 18.45
N GLU A 380 8.37 18.65 19.49
CA GLU A 380 9.17 19.83 19.81
C GLU A 380 10.67 19.48 19.90
N THR A 381 11.00 18.45 20.68
CA THR A 381 12.39 17.98 20.84
C THR A 381 13.00 17.58 19.51
N ALA A 382 12.27 16.80 18.69
CA ALA A 382 12.77 16.28 17.43
C ALA A 382 13.00 17.39 16.38
N VAL A 383 12.18 18.43 16.40
CA VAL A 383 12.30 19.61 15.52
C VAL A 383 13.42 20.54 15.99
N LEU A 384 13.45 20.88 17.27
CA LEU A 384 14.40 21.85 17.81
C LEU A 384 15.85 21.32 17.86
N ARG A 385 16.06 20.02 18.08
CA ARG A 385 17.41 19.41 18.07
C ARG A 385 18.04 19.36 16.68
N ASN A 386 17.23 19.25 15.62
CA ASN A 386 17.74 19.09 14.25
C ASN A 386 17.84 20.39 13.46
N ASN A 387 17.19 21.47 13.91
CA ASN A 387 17.39 22.79 13.32
C ASN A 387 18.71 23.42 13.80
N ARG A 388 19.76 23.27 12.99
CA ARG A 388 21.10 23.86 13.20
C ARG A 388 21.09 25.38 13.06
N ASP A 389 20.16 25.94 12.30
CA ASP A 389 19.99 27.37 12.14
C ASP A 389 19.14 27.97 13.27
N LYS A 390 19.81 28.60 14.25
CA LYS A 390 19.16 29.27 15.38
C LYS A 390 18.25 30.44 14.95
N LYS A 391 18.43 30.97 13.74
CA LYS A 391 17.81 32.20 13.25
C LYS A 391 16.31 32.08 12.95
N TYR A 392 15.81 30.87 12.65
CA TYR A 392 14.41 30.62 12.28
C TYR A 392 13.63 29.76 13.28
N ARG A 393 14.21 29.47 14.47
CA ARG A 393 13.55 28.62 15.47
C ARG A 393 12.25 29.20 16.01
N HIS A 394 12.10 30.52 16.00
CA HIS A 394 10.93 31.22 16.53
C HIS A 394 9.73 31.24 15.56
N ASP A 395 9.95 30.96 14.27
CA ASP A 395 8.90 30.96 13.26
C ASP A 395 8.25 29.57 13.08
N ILE A 396 8.80 28.55 13.74
CA ILE A 396 8.32 27.18 13.66
C ILE A 396 7.03 27.03 14.47
N ARG A 397 5.93 26.70 13.78
CA ARG A 397 4.66 26.39 14.43
C ARG A 397 4.66 24.96 14.94
N LEU A 398 4.79 24.79 16.25
CA LEU A 398 4.70 23.49 16.90
C LEU A 398 3.23 23.16 17.26
N PRO A 399 2.83 21.87 17.21
CA PRO A 399 1.48 21.47 17.60
C PRO A 399 1.28 21.55 19.11
N THR A 400 0.10 21.99 19.54
CA THR A 400 -0.30 21.91 20.95
C THR A 400 -0.93 20.54 21.25
N ALA A 401 -0.94 20.14 22.53
CA ALA A 401 -1.63 18.92 22.97
C ALA A 401 -3.12 18.89 22.56
N SER A 402 -3.79 20.05 22.58
CA SER A 402 -5.17 20.17 22.12
C SER A 402 -5.32 19.89 20.63
N MET A 403 -4.41 20.40 19.79
CA MET A 403 -4.41 20.13 18.35
C MET A 403 -4.20 18.63 18.07
N ILE A 404 -3.28 18.00 18.80
CA ILE A 404 -2.99 16.57 18.67
C ILE A 404 -4.22 15.73 19.07
N LYS A 405 -4.90 16.08 20.17
CA LYS A 405 -6.12 15.40 20.63
C LYS A 405 -7.27 15.53 19.62
N ASN A 406 -7.52 16.73 19.09
CA ASN A 406 -8.55 16.93 18.07
C ASN A 406 -8.26 16.09 16.81
N SER A 407 -6.99 16.00 16.43
CA SER A 407 -6.54 15.19 15.30
C SER A 407 -6.73 13.69 15.55
N TYR A 408 -6.48 13.24 16.78
CA TYR A 408 -6.75 11.85 17.20
C TYR A 408 -8.22 11.47 17.05
N ASP A 409 -9.15 12.36 17.41
CA ASP A 409 -10.58 12.11 17.25
C ASP A 409 -10.98 12.01 15.77
N GLU A 410 -10.43 12.86 14.91
CA GLU A 410 -10.65 12.80 13.45
C GLU A 410 -10.14 11.49 12.85
N VAL A 411 -8.89 11.11 13.14
CA VAL A 411 -8.33 9.83 12.69
C VAL A 411 -9.15 8.65 13.22
N SER A 412 -9.61 8.71 14.46
CA SER A 412 -10.43 7.67 15.07
C SER A 412 -11.76 7.46 14.35
N VAL A 413 -12.37 8.54 13.82
CA VAL A 413 -13.58 8.46 13.00
C VAL A 413 -13.29 7.74 11.68
N GLU A 414 -12.19 8.07 11.01
CA GLU A 414 -11.81 7.42 9.75
C GLU A 414 -11.51 5.92 9.92
N ILE A 415 -10.80 5.55 11.00
CA ILE A 415 -10.60 4.15 11.37
C ILE A 415 -11.94 3.44 11.59
N GLN A 416 -12.89 4.11 12.25
CA GLN A 416 -14.21 3.53 12.53
C GLN A 416 -15.01 3.28 11.25
N LYS A 417 -14.89 4.13 10.22
CA LYS A 417 -15.54 3.89 8.92
C LYS A 417 -15.08 2.57 8.29
N HIS A 418 -13.78 2.29 8.30
CA HIS A 418 -13.24 1.02 7.81
C HIS A 418 -13.70 -0.17 8.64
N ILE A 419 -13.73 -0.03 9.96
CA ILE A 419 -14.26 -1.07 10.85
C ILE A 419 -15.72 -1.35 10.52
N ASP A 420 -16.55 -0.31 10.33
CA ASP A 420 -17.96 -0.49 9.98
C ASP A 420 -18.10 -1.20 8.62
N GLN A 421 -17.23 -0.91 7.64
CA GLN A 421 -17.17 -1.65 6.38
C GLN A 421 -16.81 -3.12 6.57
N PHE A 422 -15.79 -3.44 7.38
CA PHE A 422 -15.41 -4.83 7.68
C PHE A 422 -16.52 -5.61 8.39
N GLN A 423 -17.32 -4.92 9.20
CA GLN A 423 -18.41 -5.51 9.96
C GLN A 423 -19.72 -5.63 9.17
N PHE A 424 -19.84 -4.93 8.05
CA PHE A 424 -21.08 -4.88 7.27
C PHE A 424 -21.45 -6.29 6.78
N GLY A 425 -22.70 -6.70 7.04
CA GLY A 425 -23.17 -8.05 6.69
C GLY A 425 -22.52 -9.20 7.48
N ARG A 426 -21.64 -8.91 8.45
CA ARG A 426 -20.96 -9.91 9.29
C ARG A 426 -21.50 -9.92 10.71
N LEU A 427 -21.49 -11.09 11.34
CA LEU A 427 -21.89 -11.28 12.74
C LEU A 427 -20.81 -10.82 13.72
N GLN A 428 -21.18 -9.95 14.67
CA GLN A 428 -20.27 -9.37 15.65
C GLN A 428 -20.44 -10.00 17.04
N MET A 429 -19.62 -11.00 17.35
CA MET A 429 -19.71 -11.77 18.62
C MET A 429 -19.10 -11.06 19.83
N GLN A 430 -18.13 -10.18 19.62
CA GLN A 430 -17.36 -9.55 20.70
C GLN A 430 -18.04 -8.32 21.33
N LYS A 431 -19.20 -7.91 20.81
CA LYS A 431 -19.84 -6.65 21.20
C LYS A 431 -20.78 -6.86 22.40
N ARG A 432 -20.35 -6.41 23.58
CA ARG A 432 -21.23 -6.32 24.76
C ARG A 432 -22.24 -5.19 24.55
N LEU A 433 -23.48 -5.56 24.26
CA LEU A 433 -24.59 -4.62 24.19
C LEU A 433 -25.09 -4.31 25.60
N ASN A 434 -25.31 -3.04 25.90
CA ASN A 434 -25.98 -2.66 27.14
C ASN A 434 -27.52 -2.90 27.03
N PRO A 435 -28.26 -2.92 28.15
CA PRO A 435 -29.70 -3.23 28.13
C PRO A 435 -30.55 -2.28 27.27
N VAL A 436 -30.12 -1.02 27.10
CA VAL A 436 -30.83 -0.03 26.27
C VAL A 436 -30.62 -0.33 24.79
N GLN A 437 -29.38 -0.65 24.40
CA GLN A 437 -29.02 -1.05 23.04
C GLN A 437 -29.70 -2.36 22.65
N MET A 438 -29.75 -3.34 23.56
CA MET A 438 -30.47 -4.59 23.32
C MET A 438 -31.95 -4.34 23.05
N ARG A 439 -32.62 -3.53 23.89
CA ARG A 439 -34.02 -3.15 23.67
C ARG A 439 -34.25 -2.46 22.33
N LYS A 440 -33.45 -1.45 21.99
CA LYS A 440 -33.56 -0.74 20.71
C LYS A 440 -33.42 -1.69 19.51
N LEU A 441 -32.54 -2.70 19.60
CA LEU A 441 -32.34 -3.69 18.54
C LEU A 441 -33.46 -4.73 18.46
N MET A 442 -34.16 -5.01 19.56
CA MET A 442 -35.32 -5.91 19.54
C MET A 442 -36.47 -5.36 18.69
N ASP A 443 -36.59 -4.03 18.59
CA ASP A 443 -37.59 -3.37 17.75
C ASP A 443 -37.26 -3.44 16.24
N THR A 444 -36.06 -3.92 15.87
CA THR A 444 -35.65 -4.08 14.46
C THR A 444 -36.03 -5.47 13.91
N PRO A 445 -36.25 -5.63 12.60
CA PRO A 445 -36.59 -6.93 12.01
C PRO A 445 -35.55 -8.03 12.31
N GLU A 446 -36.04 -9.25 12.45
CA GLU A 446 -35.19 -10.43 12.65
C GLU A 446 -34.53 -10.85 11.34
N ILE A 447 -33.25 -11.22 11.43
CA ILE A 447 -32.46 -11.72 10.31
C ILE A 447 -32.39 -13.25 10.40
N LEU A 448 -32.70 -13.91 9.30
CA LEU A 448 -32.65 -15.38 9.22
C LEU A 448 -31.19 -15.85 9.13
N LEU A 449 -30.90 -17.03 9.68
CA LEU A 449 -29.56 -17.65 9.58
C LEU A 449 -29.08 -17.79 8.14
N SER A 450 -29.99 -18.05 7.20
CA SER A 450 -29.69 -18.18 5.76
C SER A 450 -29.25 -16.86 5.10
N GLN A 451 -29.45 -15.73 5.77
CA GLN A 451 -29.02 -14.41 5.30
C GLN A 451 -27.65 -14.01 5.86
N LEU A 452 -27.05 -14.83 6.72
CA LEU A 452 -25.69 -14.63 7.21
C LEU A 452 -24.65 -15.18 6.24
N HIS A 453 -23.44 -14.64 6.33
CA HIS A 453 -22.27 -15.26 5.72
C HIS A 453 -22.10 -16.71 6.21
N GLU A 454 -21.62 -17.61 5.36
CA GLU A 454 -21.52 -19.05 5.66
C GLU A 454 -20.75 -19.32 6.96
N GLU A 455 -19.61 -18.65 7.13
CA GLU A 455 -18.77 -18.72 8.35
C GLU A 455 -19.50 -18.26 9.62
N ASP A 456 -20.42 -17.31 9.49
CA ASP A 456 -21.12 -16.70 10.62
C ASP A 456 -22.38 -17.50 11.02
N SER A 457 -22.98 -18.21 10.06
CA SER A 457 -24.21 -18.99 10.27
C SER A 457 -24.02 -20.11 11.30
N ASP A 458 -22.92 -20.86 11.22
CA ASP A 458 -22.67 -21.96 12.15
C ASP A 458 -22.36 -21.45 13.57
N ILE A 459 -21.59 -20.37 13.67
CA ILE A 459 -21.30 -19.69 14.93
C ILE A 459 -22.59 -19.16 15.57
N ALA A 460 -23.45 -18.51 14.77
CA ALA A 460 -24.73 -18.02 15.25
C ALA A 460 -25.63 -19.15 15.75
N ARG A 461 -25.72 -20.25 15.00
CA ARG A 461 -26.52 -21.42 15.36
C ARG A 461 -26.07 -22.02 16.69
N GLN A 462 -24.76 -22.21 16.88
CA GLN A 462 -24.19 -22.70 18.13
C GLN A 462 -24.53 -21.77 19.29
N ARG A 463 -24.33 -20.45 19.11
CA ARG A 463 -24.56 -19.49 20.18
C ARG A 463 -26.04 -19.35 20.56
N ILE A 464 -26.95 -19.35 19.58
CA ILE A 464 -28.39 -19.34 19.85
C ILE A 464 -28.78 -20.60 20.62
N ALA A 465 -28.31 -21.78 20.20
CA ALA A 465 -28.59 -23.03 20.92
C ALA A 465 -28.07 -23.01 22.37
N GLU A 466 -26.88 -22.46 22.62
CA GLU A 466 -26.36 -22.27 23.98
C GLU A 466 -27.25 -21.37 24.84
N LEU A 467 -27.77 -20.28 24.26
CA LEU A 467 -28.67 -19.35 24.96
C LEU A 467 -30.03 -20.01 25.23
N THR A 468 -30.57 -20.77 24.27
CA THR A 468 -31.81 -21.53 24.44
C THR A 468 -31.68 -22.58 25.55
N ARG A 469 -30.56 -23.30 25.65
CA ARG A 469 -30.28 -24.22 26.77
C ARG A 469 -30.27 -23.52 28.13
N LYS A 470 -29.99 -22.21 28.17
CA LYS A 470 -30.02 -21.37 29.38
C LYS A 470 -31.40 -20.74 29.63
N GLY A 471 -32.44 -21.20 28.92
CA GLY A 471 -33.81 -20.68 29.04
C GLY A 471 -34.01 -19.30 28.39
N LYS A 472 -33.07 -18.86 27.55
CA LYS A 472 -33.12 -17.56 26.89
C LYS A 472 -33.65 -17.68 25.48
N THR A 473 -34.43 -16.70 25.04
CA THR A 473 -34.83 -16.60 23.64
C THR A 473 -33.87 -15.66 22.94
N ALA A 474 -33.18 -16.15 21.90
CA ALA A 474 -32.16 -15.40 21.18
C ALA A 474 -32.53 -15.27 19.70
N SER A 475 -32.27 -14.09 19.11
CA SER A 475 -32.50 -13.80 17.70
C SER A 475 -31.37 -12.92 17.14
N ILE A 476 -31.26 -12.87 15.81
CA ILE A 476 -30.24 -12.06 15.12
C ILE A 476 -30.89 -10.76 14.64
N ARG A 477 -30.23 -9.64 14.92
CA ARG A 477 -30.70 -8.30 14.56
C ARG A 477 -29.63 -7.52 13.81
N ARG A 478 -30.07 -6.63 12.93
CA ARG A 478 -29.20 -5.73 12.15
C ARG A 478 -28.97 -4.42 12.89
N ARG A 479 -27.72 -3.97 12.94
CA ARG A 479 -27.33 -2.69 13.51
C ARG A 479 -27.38 -1.59 12.45
N GLU A 480 -27.34 -0.33 12.90
CA GLU A 480 -27.29 0.86 12.03
C GLU A 480 -26.12 0.83 11.05
N ASN A 481 -24.95 0.31 11.46
CA ASN A 481 -23.79 0.13 10.58
C ASN A 481 -23.90 -1.08 9.63
N GLY A 482 -25.05 -1.75 9.59
CA GLY A 482 -25.31 -2.89 8.72
C GLY A 482 -24.74 -4.23 9.20
N SER A 483 -24.02 -4.27 10.34
CA SER A 483 -23.53 -5.52 10.94
C SER A 483 -24.65 -6.29 11.64
N PHE A 484 -24.43 -7.58 11.89
CA PHE A 484 -25.37 -8.43 12.63
C PHE A 484 -24.92 -8.70 14.06
N VAL A 485 -25.86 -8.87 14.98
CA VAL A 485 -25.61 -9.24 16.39
C VAL A 485 -26.70 -10.16 16.92
N ILE A 486 -26.34 -11.01 17.88
CA ILE A 486 -27.32 -11.83 18.61
C ILE A 486 -27.81 -11.04 19.82
N VAL A 487 -29.13 -10.91 19.94
CA VAL A 487 -29.81 -10.34 21.11
C VAL A 487 -30.63 -11.43 21.79
N TRP A 488 -30.83 -11.33 23.10
CA TRP A 488 -31.56 -12.33 23.88
C TRP A 488 -32.29 -11.74 25.08
N PHE A 489 -33.27 -12.48 25.60
CA PHE A 489 -33.93 -12.24 26.89
C PHE A 489 -33.94 -13.51 27.74
#